data_AF-A0A0S7ERY8-F1
#
_entry.id   AF-A0A0S7ERY8-F1
#
_cell.length_a   1.000
_cell.length_b   1.000
_cell.length_c   1.000
_cell.angle_alpha   90.00
_cell.angle_beta   90.00
_cell.angle_gamma   90.00
#
_symmetry.space_group_name_H-M   'P 1'
#
loop_
_entity.id
_entity.type
_entity.pdbx_description
1 polymer ?
#
loop_
_entity_poly.entity_id
_entity_poly.type
_entity_poly.pdbx_seq_one_letter_code
_entity_poly.pdbx_strand_id
1 'polypeptide(L)'
;LDDPSNSHFIAWTGRGMEFKLIEPEEVARRWGIQKNRPAMNYDKLSRSLRYYYEKGIMQKVAGERYVYKFVCDPEALFSMAFPDNQRPVLKTDMERQINEEDTVPLSHFDENMAYVQEGPYCQPHPYSEGYVY
;
A
#
# COMPACT_ATOMS: atom_id res chain seq x y z
N LEU A 1 0.63 2.51 19.54
CA LEU A 1 1.84 1.81 19.05
C LEU A 1 2.88 2.83 18.61
N ASP A 2 2.52 3.84 17.83
CA ASP A 2 3.48 4.86 17.35
C ASP A 2 3.93 5.85 18.43
N ASP A 3 3.05 6.17 19.39
CA ASP A 3 3.42 7.02 20.51
C ASP A 3 4.08 6.18 21.63
N PRO A 4 5.39 6.42 21.92
CA PRO A 4 6.17 5.65 22.87
C PRO A 4 5.76 5.85 24.32
N SER A 5 5.00 6.91 24.64
CA SER A 5 4.46 7.12 25.99
C SER A 5 3.51 6.00 26.42
N ASN A 6 2.92 5.29 25.44
CA ASN A 6 2.00 4.17 25.66
C ASN A 6 2.70 2.83 25.99
N SER A 7 4.03 2.82 26.01
CA SER A 7 4.86 1.63 26.20
C SER A 7 4.61 0.87 27.50
N HIS A 8 3.90 1.44 28.47
CA HIS A 8 3.50 0.76 29.69
C HIS A 8 2.34 -0.22 29.49
N PHE A 9 1.49 -0.04 28.47
CA PHE A 9 0.36 -0.96 28.18
C PHE A 9 0.41 -1.59 26.79
N ILE A 10 1.04 -0.96 25.80
CA ILE A 10 1.25 -1.53 24.47
C ILE A 10 2.53 -0.98 23.82
N ALA A 11 3.38 -1.87 23.31
CA ALA A 11 4.66 -1.46 22.74
C ALA A 11 5.08 -2.34 21.55
N TRP A 12 5.83 -1.75 20.63
CA TRP A 12 6.66 -2.50 19.69
C TRP A 12 7.80 -3.20 20.47
N THR A 13 8.13 -4.44 20.11
CA THR A 13 9.21 -5.19 20.77
C THR A 13 10.60 -4.90 20.20
N GLY A 14 10.67 -4.12 19.11
CA GLY A 14 11.90 -3.88 18.34
C GLY A 14 12.22 -4.99 17.33
N ARG A 15 11.43 -6.08 17.27
CA ARG A 15 11.64 -7.19 16.33
C ARG A 15 10.76 -7.05 15.09
N GLY A 16 11.13 -6.13 14.21
CA GLY A 16 10.34 -5.79 13.02
C GLY A 16 8.96 -5.25 13.42
N MET A 17 7.89 -5.77 12.79
CA MET A 17 6.51 -5.37 13.06
C MET A 17 5.85 -6.13 14.24
N GLU A 18 6.63 -6.59 15.21
CA GLU A 18 6.15 -7.32 16.39
C GLU A 18 5.82 -6.36 17.53
N PHE A 19 4.64 -6.53 18.12
CA PHE A 19 4.18 -5.77 19.28
C PHE A 19 3.64 -6.68 20.38
N LYS A 20 3.63 -6.14 21.60
CA LYS A 20 3.12 -6.81 22.80
C LYS A 20 2.07 -5.94 23.49
N LEU A 21 0.97 -6.59 23.90
CA LEU A 21 0.02 -6.00 24.84
C LEU A 21 0.56 -6.30 26.24
N ILE A 22 1.17 -5.30 26.87
CA ILE A 22 1.79 -5.42 28.19
C ILE A 22 0.70 -5.46 29.27
N GLU A 23 -0.31 -4.60 29.12
CA GLU A 23 -1.54 -4.61 29.91
C GLU A 23 -2.75 -4.82 28.98
N PRO A 24 -3.15 -6.07 28.72
CA PRO A 24 -4.19 -6.36 27.73
C PRO A 24 -5.56 -5.75 28.08
N GLU A 25 -5.90 -5.67 29.37
CA GLU A 25 -7.14 -5.04 29.82
C GLU A 25 -7.14 -3.53 29.65
N GLU A 26 -6.01 -2.84 29.86
CA GLU A 26 -5.92 -1.40 29.65
C GLU A 26 -6.08 -1.04 28.16
N VAL A 27 -5.47 -1.85 27.28
CA VAL A 27 -5.67 -1.71 25.83
C VAL A 27 -7.15 -1.89 25.46
N ALA A 28 -7.81 -2.92 26.02
CA ALA A 28 -9.22 -3.15 25.77
C ALA A 28 -10.12 -2.04 26.32
N ARG A 29 -9.81 -1.50 27.50
CA ARG A 29 -10.53 -0.36 28.09
C ARG A 29 -10.43 0.87 27.20
N ARG A 30 -9.22 1.23 26.73
CA ARG A 30 -9.01 2.35 25.81
C ARG A 30 -9.72 2.14 24.47
N TRP A 31 -9.69 0.92 23.95
CA TRP A 31 -10.47 0.57 22.76
C TRP A 31 -11.98 0.73 22.98
N GLY A 32 -12.48 0.32 24.14
CA GLY A 32 -13.86 0.54 24.56
C GLY A 32 -14.25 2.00 24.57
N ILE A 33 -13.41 2.87 25.13
CA ILE A 33 -13.62 4.32 25.11
C ILE A 33 -13.66 4.85 23.68
N GLN A 34 -12.68 4.50 22.85
CA GLN A 34 -12.60 4.95 21.45
C GLN A 34 -13.85 4.58 20.63
N LYS A 35 -14.44 3.40 20.89
CA LYS A 35 -15.60 2.88 20.16
C LYS A 35 -16.94 3.10 20.89
N ASN A 36 -16.94 3.84 22.00
CA ASN A 36 -18.10 4.03 22.88
C ASN A 36 -18.77 2.70 23.30
N ARG A 37 -17.94 1.71 23.67
CA ARG A 37 -18.34 0.38 24.17
C ARG A 37 -17.79 0.20 25.59
N PRO A 38 -18.50 0.66 26.65
CA PRO A 38 -17.98 0.67 28.02
C PRO A 38 -17.74 -0.73 28.60
N ALA A 39 -18.44 -1.75 28.10
CA ALA A 39 -18.28 -3.15 28.50
C ALA A 39 -17.21 -3.92 27.67
N MET A 40 -16.29 -3.21 27.02
CA MET A 40 -15.16 -3.82 26.32
C MET A 40 -14.16 -4.39 27.31
N ASN A 41 -13.57 -5.54 26.98
CA ASN A 41 -12.54 -6.22 27.78
C ASN A 41 -11.62 -7.02 26.85
N TYR A 42 -10.54 -7.58 27.41
CA TYR A 42 -9.57 -8.31 26.58
C TYR A 42 -10.17 -9.53 25.89
N ASP A 43 -11.06 -10.29 26.55
CA ASP A 43 -11.70 -11.46 25.93
C ASP A 43 -12.38 -11.10 24.60
N LYS A 44 -13.16 -10.01 24.58
CA LYS A 44 -13.82 -9.50 23.37
C LYS A 44 -12.83 -8.97 22.34
N LEU A 45 -11.86 -8.17 22.75
CA LEU A 45 -10.84 -7.62 21.85
C LEU A 45 -10.00 -8.73 21.20
N SER A 46 -9.67 -9.76 21.97
CA SER A 46 -8.87 -10.89 21.52
C SER A 46 -9.54 -11.67 20.38
N ARG A 47 -10.87 -11.59 20.22
CA ARG A 47 -11.58 -12.15 19.07
C ARG A 47 -11.21 -11.45 17.76
N SER A 48 -11.07 -10.13 17.77
CA SER A 48 -10.61 -9.38 16.59
C SER A 48 -9.14 -9.68 16.27
N LEU A 49 -8.28 -9.79 17.29
CA LEU A 49 -6.88 -10.20 17.09
C LEU A 49 -6.80 -11.59 16.45
N ARG A 50 -7.68 -12.51 16.90
CA ARG A 50 -7.80 -13.84 16.31
C ARG A 50 -8.20 -13.81 14.86
N TYR A 51 -9.23 -13.03 14.54
CA TYR A 51 -9.64 -12.82 13.17
C TYR A 51 -8.49 -12.29 12.30
N TYR A 52 -7.72 -11.32 12.79
CA TYR A 52 -6.62 -10.76 12.01
C TYR A 52 -5.49 -11.75 11.72
N TYR A 53 -5.16 -12.65 12.65
CA TYR A 53 -4.17 -13.66 12.34
C TYR A 53 -4.71 -14.80 11.48
N GLU A 54 -5.99 -15.16 11.59
CA GLU A 54 -6.63 -16.12 10.68
C GLU A 54 -6.73 -15.57 9.26
N LYS A 55 -6.88 -14.24 9.12
CA LYS A 55 -6.87 -13.52 7.84
C LYS A 55 -5.48 -13.21 7.30
N GLY A 56 -4.41 -13.57 8.00
CA GLY A 56 -3.03 -13.31 7.57
C GLY A 56 -2.61 -11.84 7.60
N ILE A 57 -3.43 -10.94 8.16
CA ILE A 57 -3.07 -9.53 8.38
C ILE A 57 -2.03 -9.42 9.51
N MET A 58 -2.16 -10.29 10.51
CA MET A 58 -1.23 -10.42 11.63
C MET A 58 -0.82 -11.88 11.82
N GLN A 59 0.12 -12.12 12.72
CA GLN A 59 0.52 -13.44 13.19
C GLN A 59 0.56 -13.45 14.70
N LYS A 60 0.12 -14.56 15.30
CA LYS A 60 0.31 -14.84 16.72
C LYS A 60 1.72 -15.39 16.92
N VAL A 61 2.52 -14.75 17.76
CA VAL A 61 3.86 -15.27 18.11
C VAL A 61 3.70 -16.49 19.02
N ALA A 62 4.25 -17.64 18.60
CA ALA A 62 4.17 -18.88 19.38
C ALA A 62 5.01 -18.79 20.66
N GLY A 63 4.57 -19.44 21.74
CA GLY A 63 5.26 -19.44 23.04
C GLY A 63 5.10 -18.15 23.86
N GLU A 64 4.80 -17.02 23.22
CA GLU A 64 4.64 -15.74 23.89
C GLU A 64 3.17 -15.42 24.21
N ARG A 65 2.90 -14.91 25.41
CA ARG A 65 1.57 -14.39 25.74
C ARG A 65 1.44 -12.95 25.27
N TYR A 66 0.32 -12.65 24.63
CA TYR A 66 -0.06 -11.29 24.23
C TYR A 66 0.86 -10.60 23.20
N VAL A 67 1.67 -11.40 22.50
CA VAL A 67 2.56 -10.92 21.43
C VAL A 67 2.01 -11.32 20.06
N TYR A 68 2.00 -10.33 19.16
CA TYR A 68 1.50 -10.41 17.79
C TYR A 68 2.43 -9.65 16.85
N LYS A 69 2.37 -9.96 15.55
CA LYS A 69 3.21 -9.32 14.53
C LYS A 69 2.38 -8.99 13.30
N PHE A 70 2.47 -7.78 12.75
CA PHE A 70 1.87 -7.50 11.45
C PHE A 70 2.64 -8.19 10.32
N VAL A 71 1.92 -8.66 9.31
CA VAL A 71 2.52 -9.33 8.15
C VAL A 71 2.81 -8.29 7.07
N CYS A 72 4.02 -8.32 6.51
CA CYS A 72 4.42 -7.53 5.34
C CYS A 72 4.34 -8.40 4.07
N ASP A 73 3.15 -8.90 3.77
CA ASP A 73 2.85 -9.65 2.54
C ASP A 73 1.97 -8.77 1.63
N PRO A 74 2.13 -8.79 0.30
CA PRO A 74 1.28 -8.03 -0.63
C PRO A 74 -0.22 -8.22 -0.39
N GLU A 75 -0.67 -9.45 -0.08
CA GLU A 75 -2.08 -9.76 0.16
C GLU A 75 -2.56 -9.17 1.51
N ALA A 76 -1.71 -9.20 2.53
CA ALA A 76 -1.96 -8.58 3.82
C ALA A 76 -2.00 -7.05 3.69
N LEU A 77 -1.10 -6.47 2.90
CA LEU A 77 -1.05 -5.04 2.62
C LEU A 77 -2.33 -4.58 1.91
N PHE A 78 -2.79 -5.33 0.91
CA PHE A 78 -4.06 -5.07 0.23
C PHE A 78 -5.24 -5.12 1.22
N SER A 79 -5.30 -6.14 2.08
CA SER A 79 -6.35 -6.28 3.11
C SER A 79 -6.34 -5.13 4.14
N MET A 80 -5.17 -4.59 4.48
CA MET A 80 -5.05 -3.43 5.38
C MET A 80 -5.41 -2.11 4.71
N ALA A 81 -5.07 -1.96 3.42
CA ALA A 81 -5.37 -0.75 2.64
C ALA A 81 -6.88 -0.59 2.37
N PHE A 82 -7.63 -1.70 2.31
CA PHE A 82 -9.05 -1.72 1.98
C PHE A 82 -9.87 -2.51 3.03
N PRO A 83 -10.12 -1.95 4.23
CA PRO A 83 -10.78 -2.65 5.33
C PRO A 83 -12.31 -2.83 5.15
N ASP A 84 -12.94 -2.05 4.27
CA ASP A 84 -14.32 -2.26 3.81
C ASP A 84 -14.27 -2.85 2.39
N ASN A 85 -15.26 -3.67 2.00
CA ASN A 85 -15.40 -4.39 0.70
C ASN A 85 -15.26 -3.54 -0.59
N GLN A 86 -14.80 -2.30 -0.52
CA GLN A 86 -14.31 -1.48 -1.61
C GLN A 86 -12.98 -2.05 -2.13
N ARG A 87 -13.05 -3.20 -2.83
CA ARG A 87 -12.05 -3.42 -3.88
C ARG A 87 -12.18 -2.24 -4.82
N PRO A 88 -11.15 -1.40 -5.00
CA PRO A 88 -11.18 -0.44 -6.09
C PRO A 88 -11.26 -1.29 -7.36
N VAL A 89 -12.47 -1.42 -7.90
CA VAL A 89 -12.64 -1.90 -9.25
C VAL A 89 -11.99 -0.80 -10.07
N LEU A 90 -10.76 -1.05 -10.52
CA LEU A 90 -10.27 -0.36 -11.69
C LEU A 90 -11.31 -0.68 -12.75
N LYS A 91 -12.24 0.25 -12.96
CA LYS A 91 -12.91 0.35 -14.23
C LYS A 91 -11.76 0.60 -15.19
N THR A 92 -11.25 -0.47 -15.80
CA THR A 92 -10.59 -0.38 -17.09
C THR A 92 -11.67 0.14 -18.03
N ASP A 93 -11.96 1.43 -17.94
CA ASP A 93 -12.60 2.16 -19.00
C ASP A 93 -11.49 2.38 -20.03
N MET A 94 -11.10 1.27 -20.66
CA MET A 94 -10.43 1.25 -21.94
C MET A 94 -11.51 1.41 -23.01
N GLU A 95 -12.36 2.41 -22.84
CA GLU A 95 -13.28 2.93 -23.83
C GLU A 95 -13.13 4.46 -23.85
N ARG A 96 -11.88 4.93 -23.97
CA ARG A 96 -11.68 6.11 -24.81
C ARG A 96 -12.13 5.69 -26.21
N GLN A 97 -13.39 5.94 -26.54
CA GLN A 97 -13.84 6.05 -27.91
C GLN A 97 -12.92 7.07 -28.57
N ILE A 98 -11.89 6.58 -29.25
CA ILE A 98 -11.18 7.38 -30.22
C ILE A 98 -12.21 7.58 -31.32
N ASN A 99 -12.81 8.77 -31.35
CA ASN A 99 -13.72 9.14 -32.42
C ASN A 99 -12.85 9.18 -33.70
N GLU A 100 -13.10 8.27 -34.64
CA GLU A 100 -12.33 8.19 -35.90
C GLU A 100 -12.47 9.46 -36.76
N GLU A 101 -13.33 10.41 -36.37
CA GLU A 101 -13.50 11.68 -37.07
C GLU A 101 -12.53 12.81 -36.62
N ASP A 102 -11.75 12.61 -35.56
CA ASP A 102 -10.71 13.58 -35.12
C ASP A 102 -9.28 13.10 -35.45
N THR A 103 -9.14 11.99 -36.17
CA THR A 103 -7.84 11.57 -36.71
C THR A 103 -7.76 12.01 -38.16
N VAL A 104 -7.05 13.10 -38.42
CA VAL A 104 -6.72 13.50 -39.80
C VAL A 104 -5.86 12.37 -40.39
N PRO A 105 -6.30 11.67 -41.45
CA PRO A 105 -5.49 10.65 -42.07
C PRO A 105 -4.22 11.30 -42.63
N LEU A 106 -3.06 10.82 -42.17
CA LEU A 106 -1.75 11.19 -42.71
C LEU A 106 -1.54 10.47 -44.05
N SER A 107 -2.42 10.71 -45.02
CA SER A 107 -2.40 10.09 -46.35
C SER A 107 -2.22 11.10 -47.48
N HIS A 108 -1.47 12.17 -47.22
CA HIS A 108 -0.91 13.04 -48.26
C HIS A 108 0.46 13.56 -47.82
N PHE A 109 1.43 12.65 -47.65
CA PHE A 109 2.80 13.03 -47.97
C PHE A 109 2.96 12.84 -49.47
N ASP A 110 2.63 13.92 -50.18
CA ASP A 110 3.01 14.10 -51.57
C ASP A 110 4.54 14.03 -51.65
N GLU A 111 5.02 13.11 -52.47
CA GLU A 111 6.43 12.89 -52.80
C GLU A 111 6.93 14.03 -53.70
N ASN A 112 6.84 15.29 -53.27
CA ASN A 112 7.48 16.42 -53.96
C ASN A 112 7.33 17.75 -53.22
N MET A 113 8.18 18.06 -52.24
CA MET A 113 8.58 19.47 -52.07
C MET A 113 9.90 19.61 -51.32
N ALA A 114 10.88 20.17 -52.04
CA ALA A 114 12.20 20.51 -51.56
C ALA A 114 12.13 21.47 -50.37
N TYR A 115 12.57 21.02 -49.19
CA TYR A 115 12.80 21.92 -48.07
C TYR A 115 14.13 22.64 -48.26
N VAL A 116 14.01 23.92 -48.63
CA VAL A 116 15.08 24.91 -48.53
C VAL A 116 15.48 25.03 -47.06
N GLN A 117 16.78 24.92 -46.87
CA GLN A 117 17.60 25.02 -45.67
C GLN A 117 17.51 26.40 -45.00
N GLU A 118 17.27 26.47 -43.68
CA GLU A 118 17.82 27.48 -42.76
C GLU A 118 17.77 26.94 -41.30
N GLY A 119 18.91 26.96 -40.59
CA GLY A 119 19.19 26.26 -39.32
C GLY A 119 18.85 27.03 -38.01
N PRO A 120 19.56 26.79 -36.87
CA PRO A 120 20.53 25.73 -36.55
C PRO A 120 20.27 24.95 -35.22
N TYR A 121 20.40 23.62 -35.34
CA TYR A 121 20.94 22.58 -34.45
C TYR A 121 21.09 22.80 -32.92
N CYS A 122 20.34 21.99 -32.15
CA CYS A 122 20.80 21.41 -30.88
C CYS A 122 21.04 19.90 -31.08
N GLN A 123 22.27 19.44 -30.91
CA GLN A 123 22.65 18.02 -31.00
C GLN A 123 22.27 17.24 -29.74
N PRO A 124 21.76 16.00 -29.84
CA PRO A 124 21.78 15.04 -28.74
C PRO A 124 23.05 14.18 -28.78
N HIS A 125 23.73 14.09 -27.64
CA HIS A 125 24.91 13.24 -27.42
C HIS A 125 24.60 11.74 -27.53
N PRO A 126 25.45 10.93 -28.20
CA PRO A 126 25.38 9.48 -28.12
C PRO A 126 26.13 8.92 -26.91
N TYR A 127 25.51 7.92 -26.28
CA TYR A 127 26.00 7.13 -25.15
C TYR A 127 27.20 6.28 -25.60
N SER A 128 28.35 6.42 -24.92
CA SER A 128 29.55 5.65 -25.20
C SER A 128 29.66 4.42 -24.28
N GLU A 129 29.67 3.25 -24.93
CA GLU A 129 29.97 1.93 -24.39
C GLU A 129 31.49 1.73 -24.30
N GLY A 130 31.99 1.21 -23.18
CA GLY A 130 33.37 0.71 -23.10
C GLY A 130 34.06 0.86 -21.74
N TYR A 131 34.06 -0.22 -20.95
CA TYR A 131 35.14 -0.46 -19.98
C TYR A 131 35.72 -1.86 -20.24
N VAL A 132 36.98 -1.87 -20.67
CA VAL A 132 37.90 -3.01 -20.69
C VAL A 132 39.27 -2.48 -20.30
N TYR A 133 39.67 -2.63 -19.03
CA TYR A 133 40.63 -3.62 -18.48
C TYR A 133 40.90 -3.28 -17.02
#